data_AF-A0A1M7RL35-F1
#
_entry.id   AF-A0A1M7RL35-F1
#
_cell.length_a   1.000
_cell.length_b   1.000
_cell.length_c   1.000
_cell.angle_alpha   90.00
_cell.angle_beta   90.00
_cell.angle_gamma   90.00
#
_symmetry.space_group_name_H-M   'P 1'
#
loop_
_entity.id
_entity.type
_entity.pdbx_description
1 polymer ?
#
loop_
_entity_poly.entity_id
_entity_poly.type
_entity_poly.pdbx_seq_one_letter_code
_entity_poly.pdbx_strand_id
1 'polypeptide(L)'
;MSPDEYFDDIVDELAPEGVHTAKLFGSRALKLDSKVFAVVHSDDMVFRLGAGTRAHTDALGLAGAELFDPSGKQRPLKDWVAVPADHSGQWSLFAEAALAHLRQELRARR
;
A
#
# COMPACT_ATOMS: atom_id res chain seq x y z
N MET A 1 -16.12 9.07 -4.74
CA MET A 1 -15.45 7.91 -5.34
C MET A 1 -15.48 6.78 -4.34
N SER A 2 -15.69 5.55 -4.81
CA SER A 2 -15.56 4.34 -4.00
C SER A 2 -14.07 4.00 -3.80
N PRO A 3 -13.72 3.16 -2.81
CA PRO A 3 -12.36 2.63 -2.68
C PRO A 3 -11.82 1.98 -3.95
N ASP A 4 -12.69 1.29 -4.70
CA ASP A 4 -12.32 0.66 -5.97
C ASP A 4 -12.01 1.67 -7.08
N GLU A 5 -12.73 2.80 -7.15
CA GLU A 5 -12.46 3.87 -8.12
C GLU A 5 -11.10 4.53 -7.84
N TYR A 6 -10.80 4.84 -6.57
CA TYR A 6 -9.47 5.35 -6.20
C TYR A 6 -8.35 4.34 -6.47
N PHE A 7 -8.63 3.05 -6.27
CA PHE A 7 -7.66 2.01 -6.61
C PHE A 7 -7.38 1.98 -8.12
N ASP A 8 -8.42 2.08 -8.95
CA ASP A 8 -8.29 2.10 -10.41
C ASP A 8 -7.50 3.32 -10.89
N ASP A 9 -7.74 4.50 -10.31
CA ASP A 9 -6.96 5.70 -10.61
C ASP A 9 -5.47 5.52 -10.29
N ILE A 10 -5.14 4.90 -9.15
CA ILE A 10 -3.75 4.61 -8.76
C ILE A 10 -3.12 3.57 -9.71
N VAL A 11 -3.89 2.59 -10.18
CA VAL A 11 -3.40 1.62 -11.19
C VAL A 11 -2.98 2.36 -12.45
N ASP A 12 -3.84 3.24 -12.97
CA ASP A 12 -3.60 3.97 -14.20
C ASP A 12 -2.43 4.95 -14.07
N GLU A 13 -2.33 5.62 -12.92
CA GLU A 13 -1.22 6.53 -12.60
C GLU A 13 0.13 5.81 -12.55
N LEU A 14 0.18 4.62 -11.95
CA LEU A 14 1.43 3.88 -11.76
C LEU A 14 1.73 2.86 -12.87
N ALA A 15 0.81 2.61 -13.80
CA ALA A 15 1.03 1.69 -14.92
C ALA A 15 2.28 2.03 -15.76
N PRO A 16 2.58 3.31 -16.09
CA PRO A 16 3.81 3.69 -16.80
C PRO A 16 5.10 3.34 -16.05
N GLU A 17 5.01 3.17 -14.73
CA GLU A 17 6.13 2.84 -13.84
C GLU A 17 6.38 1.32 -13.74
N GLY A 18 5.65 0.51 -14.52
CA GLY A 18 5.73 -0.96 -14.56
C GLY A 18 4.87 -1.64 -13.49
N VAL A 19 3.94 -0.92 -12.87
CA VAL A 19 3.03 -1.47 -11.88
C VAL A 19 1.90 -2.23 -12.56
N HIS A 20 1.53 -3.36 -11.98
CA HIS A 20 0.42 -4.19 -12.45
C HIS A 20 -0.49 -4.59 -11.30
N THR A 21 -1.75 -4.89 -11.63
CA THR A 21 -2.68 -5.49 -10.67
C THR A 21 -2.33 -6.95 -10.40
N ALA A 22 -2.58 -7.39 -9.17
CA ALA A 22 -2.47 -8.75 -8.70
C ALA A 22 -3.58 -9.06 -7.70
N LYS A 23 -3.53 -10.27 -7.12
CA LYS A 23 -4.34 -10.62 -5.95
C LYS A 23 -3.44 -10.95 -4.78
N LEU A 24 -3.78 -10.43 -3.62
CA LEU A 24 -3.16 -10.78 -2.34
C LEU A 24 -4.29 -11.09 -1.34
N PHE A 25 -4.28 -12.29 -0.77
CA PHE A 25 -5.33 -12.79 0.15
C PHE A 25 -6.76 -12.71 -0.42
N GLY A 26 -6.91 -12.85 -1.75
CA GLY A 26 -8.20 -12.77 -2.43
C GLY A 26 -8.59 -11.34 -2.84
N SER A 27 -7.93 -10.32 -2.29
CA SER A 27 -8.18 -8.90 -2.58
C SER A 27 -7.33 -8.37 -3.73
N ARG A 28 -7.79 -7.26 -4.33
CA ARG A 28 -7.09 -6.54 -5.40
C ARG A 28 -5.83 -5.88 -4.85
N ALA A 29 -4.72 -6.02 -5.57
CA ALA A 29 -3.42 -5.56 -5.11
C ALA A 29 -2.58 -4.96 -6.24
N LEU A 30 -1.62 -4.11 -5.88
CA LEU A 30 -0.60 -3.56 -6.78
C LEU A 30 0.73 -4.26 -6.57
N LYS A 31 1.39 -4.62 -7.67
CA LYS A 31 2.73 -5.22 -7.64
C LYS A 31 3.67 -4.55 -8.64
N LEU A 32 4.95 -4.60 -8.31
CA LEU A 32 6.07 -4.34 -9.22
C LEU A 32 6.89 -5.64 -9.30
N ASP A 33 7.23 -6.07 -10.51
CA ASP A 33 7.83 -7.38 -10.79
C ASP A 33 7.01 -8.53 -10.14
N SER A 34 7.59 -9.18 -9.13
CA SER A 34 7.00 -10.28 -8.36
C SER A 34 6.55 -9.88 -6.96
N LYS A 35 6.69 -8.61 -6.57
CA LYS A 35 6.43 -8.14 -5.20
C LYS A 35 5.23 -7.21 -5.12
N VAL A 36 4.29 -7.55 -4.23
CA VAL A 36 3.13 -6.72 -3.90
C VAL A 36 3.56 -5.59 -2.95
N PHE A 37 3.02 -4.39 -3.16
CA PHE A 37 3.29 -3.23 -2.32
C PHE A 37 2.05 -2.43 -1.91
N ALA A 38 0.88 -2.68 -2.52
CA ALA A 38 -0.38 -2.15 -2.03
C ALA A 38 -1.52 -3.16 -2.21
N VAL A 39 -2.55 -3.10 -1.36
CA VAL A 39 -3.72 -3.99 -1.44
C VAL A 39 -4.96 -3.30 -0.85
N VAL A 40 -6.11 -3.46 -1.51
CA VAL A 40 -7.40 -3.05 -0.95
C VAL A 40 -7.83 -4.08 0.09
N HIS A 41 -8.18 -3.67 1.30
CA HIS A 41 -8.62 -4.58 2.34
C HIS A 41 -9.69 -3.93 3.23
N SER A 42 -10.89 -4.50 3.26
CA SER A 42 -11.99 -4.03 4.11
C SER A 42 -12.24 -2.52 3.98
N ASP A 43 -12.39 -2.04 2.74
CA ASP A 43 -12.58 -0.62 2.36
C ASP A 43 -11.37 0.30 2.57
N ASP A 44 -10.30 -0.19 3.19
CA ASP A 44 -9.04 0.54 3.35
C ASP A 44 -8.05 0.21 2.23
N MET A 45 -7.09 1.11 2.02
CA MET A 45 -5.91 0.81 1.23
C MET A 45 -4.71 0.55 2.14
N VAL A 46 -4.05 -0.57 1.89
CA VAL A 46 -2.88 -0.97 2.65
C VAL A 46 -1.63 -0.78 1.81
N PHE A 47 -0.61 -0.13 2.38
CA PHE A 47 0.63 0.20 1.69
C PHE A 47 1.86 -0.36 2.41
N ARG A 48 2.79 -0.94 1.65
CA ARG A 48 4.10 -1.40 2.13
C ARG A 48 5.10 -0.25 2.13
N LEU A 49 5.08 0.54 3.20
CA LEU A 49 5.87 1.77 3.35
C LEU A 49 7.25 1.55 3.98
N GLY A 50 7.47 0.37 4.56
CA GLY A 50 8.72 0.03 5.26
C GLY A 50 8.77 0.64 6.66
N ALA A 51 8.96 -0.21 7.66
CA ALA A 51 8.93 0.20 9.05
C ALA A 51 9.96 1.30 9.34
N GLY A 52 9.51 2.41 9.93
CA GLY A 52 10.37 3.53 10.34
C GLY A 52 10.76 4.49 9.23
N THR A 53 10.24 4.33 8.00
CA THR A 53 10.35 5.39 6.98
C THR A 53 9.45 6.57 7.31
N ARG A 54 9.72 7.73 6.72
CA ARG A 54 8.88 8.93 6.89
C ARG A 54 7.43 8.67 6.45
N ALA A 55 7.24 8.07 5.27
CA ALA A 55 5.90 7.78 4.77
C ALA A 55 5.13 6.81 5.69
N HIS A 56 5.80 5.82 6.26
CA HIS A 56 5.22 4.91 7.25
C HIS A 56 4.74 5.65 8.51
N THR A 57 5.57 6.55 9.05
CA THR A 57 5.20 7.36 10.22
C THR A 57 4.08 8.35 9.89
N ASP A 58 4.12 8.98 8.73
CA ASP A 58 3.09 9.93 8.29
C ASP A 58 1.74 9.20 8.11
N ALA A 59 1.72 8.00 7.51
CA ALA A 59 0.52 7.19 7.35
C ALA A 59 -0.06 6.74 8.69
N LEU A 60 0.76 6.25 9.62
CA LEU A 60 0.31 5.87 10.97
C LEU A 60 -0.16 7.06 11.83
N GLY A 61 0.20 8.28 11.45
CA GLY A 61 -0.29 9.49 12.10
C GLY A 61 -1.72 9.84 11.74
N LEU A 62 -2.29 9.22 10.70
CA LEU A 62 -3.66 9.48 10.27
C LEU A 62 -4.67 8.83 11.22
N ALA A 63 -5.76 9.55 11.48
CA ALA A 63 -6.84 9.05 12.32
C ALA A 63 -7.41 7.75 11.72
N GLY A 64 -7.41 6.67 12.51
CA GLY A 64 -7.90 5.35 12.10
C GLY A 64 -6.90 4.50 11.33
N ALA A 65 -5.72 5.02 10.98
CA ALA A 65 -4.68 4.21 10.34
C ALA A 65 -3.99 3.30 11.37
N GLU A 66 -3.66 2.09 10.93
CA GLU A 66 -3.03 1.08 11.78
C GLU A 66 -2.08 0.17 11.00
N LEU A 67 -1.27 -0.59 11.72
CA LEU A 67 -0.45 -1.62 11.09
C LEU A 67 -1.33 -2.76 10.59
N PHE A 68 -1.09 -3.19 9.36
CA PHE A 68 -1.92 -4.21 8.72
C PHE A 68 -1.68 -5.60 9.31
N ASP A 69 -2.74 -6.21 9.85
CA ASP A 69 -2.75 -7.61 10.30
C ASP A 69 -3.72 -8.45 9.45
N PRO A 70 -3.26 -9.07 8.34
CA PRO A 70 -4.11 -9.93 7.53
C PRO A 70 -4.55 -11.21 8.27
N SER A 71 -3.91 -11.56 9.40
CA SER A 71 -4.21 -12.77 10.14
C SER A 71 -5.29 -12.58 11.20
N GLY A 72 -5.57 -11.33 11.61
CA GLY A 72 -6.47 -11.00 12.71
C GLY A 72 -6.02 -11.56 14.07
N LYS A 73 -4.75 -11.96 14.21
CA LYS A 73 -4.21 -12.65 15.39
C LYS A 73 -3.22 -11.79 16.17
N GLN A 74 -3.34 -10.46 16.06
CA GLN A 74 -2.43 -9.47 16.65
C GLN A 74 -0.98 -9.69 16.21
N ARG A 75 -0.78 -10.02 14.94
CA ARG A 75 0.54 -10.20 14.30
C ARG A 75 0.68 -9.28 13.08
N PRO A 76 0.62 -7.96 13.29
CA PRO A 76 0.68 -7.02 12.20
C PRO A 76 2.03 -7.09 11.46
N LEU A 77 1.96 -6.89 10.14
CA LEU A 77 3.12 -6.70 9.29
C LEU A 77 3.67 -5.30 9.51
N LYS A 78 4.84 -5.20 10.15
CA LYS A 78 5.44 -3.92 10.56
C LYS A 78 5.72 -2.93 9.42
N ASP A 79 5.87 -3.43 8.20
CA ASP A 79 6.13 -2.59 7.03
C ASP A 79 4.86 -2.05 6.37
N TRP A 80 3.68 -2.53 6.79
CA TRP A 80 2.42 -2.30 6.11
C TRP A 80 1.47 -1.51 6.98
N VAL A 81 0.90 -0.46 6.40
CA VAL A 81 -0.06 0.42 7.07
C VAL A 81 -1.38 0.38 6.30
N ALA A 82 -2.48 0.09 6.99
CA ALA A 82 -3.83 0.26 6.49
C ALA A 82 -4.26 1.72 6.68
N VAL A 83 -4.67 2.37 5.60
CA VAL A 83 -5.08 3.77 5.55
C VAL A 83 -6.58 3.84 5.22
N PRO A 84 -7.41 4.38 6.12
CA PRO A 84 -8.85 4.45 5.90
C PRO A 84 -9.28 5.23 4.66
N ALA A 85 -10.44 4.86 4.11
CA ALA A 85 -11.07 5.56 2.98
C ALA A 85 -11.32 7.06 3.22
N ASP A 86 -11.49 7.47 4.47
CA ASP A 86 -11.59 8.88 4.89
C ASP A 86 -10.34 9.69 4.48
N HIS A 87 -9.20 9.02 4.30
CA HIS A 87 -7.94 9.62 3.84
C HIS A 87 -7.59 9.24 2.40
N SER A 88 -8.58 8.82 1.60
CA SER A 88 -8.38 8.42 0.20
C SER A 88 -7.68 9.47 -0.67
N GLY A 89 -7.83 10.76 -0.36
CA GLY A 89 -7.09 11.83 -1.02
C GLY A 89 -5.56 11.79 -0.83
N GLN A 90 -5.04 10.93 0.06
CA GLN A 90 -3.61 10.71 0.27
C GLN A 90 -3.13 9.35 -0.28
N TRP A 91 -4.02 8.52 -0.83
CA TRP A 91 -3.67 7.17 -1.26
C TRP A 91 -2.67 7.14 -2.41
N SER A 92 -2.78 8.01 -3.43
CA SER A 92 -1.78 8.10 -4.49
C SER A 92 -0.38 8.40 -3.94
N LEU A 93 -0.28 9.35 -3.01
CA LEU A 93 0.99 9.71 -2.36
C LEU A 93 1.63 8.50 -1.63
N PHE A 94 0.83 7.72 -0.90
CA PHE A 94 1.33 6.53 -0.22
C PHE A 94 1.64 5.39 -1.19
N ALA A 95 0.92 5.26 -2.29
CA ALA A 95 1.20 4.29 -3.34
C ALA A 95 2.55 4.56 -4.02
N GLU A 96 2.82 5.81 -4.36
CA GLU A 96 4.12 6.26 -4.87
C GLU A 96 5.24 5.99 -3.86
N ALA A 97 5.02 6.33 -2.59
CA ALA A 97 6.01 6.10 -1.53
C ALA A 97 6.31 4.61 -1.33
N ALA A 98 5.29 3.75 -1.36
CA ALA A 98 5.44 2.31 -1.28
C ALA A 98 6.19 1.74 -2.49
N LEU A 99 5.90 2.23 -3.70
CA LEU A 99 6.62 1.86 -4.93
C LEU A 99 8.09 2.27 -4.85
N ALA A 100 8.38 3.50 -4.41
CA ALA A 100 9.73 3.99 -4.21
C ALA A 100 10.50 3.15 -3.18
N HIS A 101 9.87 2.82 -2.04
CA HIS A 101 10.46 1.95 -1.03
C HIS A 101 10.77 0.56 -1.60
N LEU A 102 9.84 -0.04 -2.34
CA LEU A 102 10.03 -1.34 -2.97
C LEU A 102 11.21 -1.35 -3.95
N ARG A 103 11.35 -0.29 -4.75
CA ARG A 103 12.49 -0.14 -5.68
C ARG A 103 13.83 -0.08 -4.94
N GLN A 104 13.91 0.64 -3.81
CA GLN A 104 15.13 0.68 -3.00
C GLN A 104 15.44 -0.71 -2.40
N GLU A 105 14.43 -1.40 -1.90
CA GLU A 105 14.57 -2.76 -1.36
C GLU A 105 15.08 -3.75 -2.42
N LEU A 106 14.58 -3.65 -3.67
CA LEU A 106 15.01 -4.50 -4.78
C LEU A 106 16.45 -4.21 -5.22
N ARG A 107 16.90 -2.95 -5.15
CA ARG A 107 18.28 -2.55 -5.46
C ARG A 107 19.26 -3.01 -4.39
N ALA A 108 18.91 -2.90 -3.11
CA ALA A 108 19.77 -3.30 -1.99
C ALA A 108 19.98 -4.82 -1.87
N ARG A 109 19.17 -5.64 -2.57
CA ARG A 109 19.26 -7.10 -2.58
C ARG A 109 20.06 -7.66 -3.75
N ARG A 110 20.56 -6.82 -4.66
CA ARG A 110 21.43 -7.17 -5.79
C ARG A 110 22.89 -6.95 -5.42
#